data_AF-F7PJF2-F1
#
_entry.id   AF-F7PJF2-F1
#
_cell.length_a   1.000
_cell.length_b   1.000
_cell.length_c   1.000
_cell.angle_alpha   90.00
_cell.angle_beta   90.00
_cell.angle_gamma   90.00
#
_symmetry.space_group_name_H-M   'P 1'
#
loop_
_entity.id
_entity.type
_entity.pdbx_description
1 polymer ?
#
loop_
_entity_poly.entity_id
_entity_poly.type
_entity_poly.pdbx_seq_one_letter_code
_entity_poly.pdbx_strand_id
1 'polypeptide(L)'
;MTKEDRRRQVLAFMKDHPLALSPLLLYRNMRLHQTVTFSVDSLRNYLEEFAEEGLVLRVEKEPLDDGRIVEADSGTRAYYVISDEGREYLDDG
;
A
#
# COMPACT_ATOMS: atom_id res chain seq x y z
N MET A 1 7.96 12.81 -13.21
CA MET A 1 7.75 12.15 -11.92
C MET A 1 8.64 10.92 -11.86
N THR A 2 9.59 10.94 -10.92
CA THR A 2 10.56 9.86 -10.69
C THR A 2 9.89 8.62 -10.08
N LYS A 3 10.62 7.51 -9.94
CA LYS A 3 10.13 6.33 -9.19
C LYS A 3 9.85 6.72 -7.73
N GLU A 4 10.74 7.50 -7.13
CA GLU A 4 10.65 7.92 -5.73
C GLU A 4 9.44 8.82 -5.46
N ASP A 5 9.16 9.78 -6.34
CA ASP A 5 7.96 10.61 -6.26
C ASP A 5 6.68 9.76 -6.26
N ARG A 6 6.62 8.74 -7.12
CA ARG A 6 5.47 7.83 -7.22
C ARG A 6 5.35 6.97 -5.96
N ARG A 7 6.48 6.49 -5.42
CA ARG A 7 6.51 5.73 -4.16
C ARG A 7 5.94 6.57 -3.02
N ARG A 8 6.44 7.81 -2.84
CA ARG A 8 5.90 8.76 -1.86
C ARG A 8 4.41 9.03 -2.07
N GLN A 9 3.97 9.19 -3.32
CA GLN A 9 2.56 9.39 -3.65
C GLN A 9 1.66 8.22 -3.21
N VAL A 10 2.13 6.97 -3.33
CA VAL A 10 1.39 5.78 -2.87
C VAL A 10 1.31 5.75 -1.34
N LEU A 11 2.45 5.90 -0.65
CA LEU A 11 2.50 5.88 0.81
C LEU A 11 1.66 7.02 1.41
N ALA A 12 1.76 8.23 0.85
CA ALA A 12 0.96 9.37 1.32
C ALA A 12 -0.55 9.09 1.21
N PHE A 13 -0.98 8.51 0.08
CA PHE A 13 -2.38 8.11 -0.07
C PHE A 13 -2.82 7.06 0.98
N MET A 14 -1.96 6.08 1.28
CA MET A 14 -2.24 5.06 2.30
C MET A 14 -2.19 5.61 3.73
N LYS A 15 -1.37 6.64 3.99
CA LYS A 15 -1.34 7.38 5.27
C LYS A 15 -2.65 8.12 5.49
N ASP A 16 -3.12 8.83 4.47
CA ASP A 16 -4.39 9.57 4.52
C ASP A 16 -5.61 8.64 4.60
N HIS A 17 -5.49 7.42 4.08
CA HIS A 17 -6.55 6.42 4.04
C HIS A 17 -6.04 5.07 4.58
N PRO A 18 -5.89 4.90 5.91
CA PRO A 18 -5.30 3.71 6.52
C PRO A 18 -6.28 2.53 6.53
N LEU A 19 -6.67 2.08 5.33
CA LEU A 19 -7.58 0.97 5.09
C LEU A 19 -6.80 -0.21 4.50
N ALA A 20 -7.12 -1.42 4.96
CA ALA A 20 -6.64 -2.62 4.31
C ALA A 20 -7.32 -2.79 2.95
N LEU A 21 -6.57 -2.67 1.85
CA LEU A 21 -7.11 -2.73 0.49
C LEU A 21 -6.30 -3.67 -0.40
N SER A 22 -6.99 -4.35 -1.32
CA SER A 22 -6.32 -5.06 -2.41
C SER A 22 -5.64 -4.06 -3.36
N PRO A 23 -4.56 -4.44 -4.08
CA PRO A 23 -3.87 -3.54 -5.01
C PRO A 23 -4.78 -2.90 -6.06
N LEU A 24 -5.79 -3.64 -6.55
CA LEU A 24 -6.73 -3.13 -7.54
C LEU A 24 -7.65 -2.05 -6.95
N LEU A 25 -8.12 -2.23 -5.71
CA LEU A 25 -8.94 -1.22 -5.03
C LEU A 25 -8.10 0.00 -4.67
N LEU A 26 -6.87 -0.20 -4.21
CA LEU A 26 -5.95 0.91 -3.94
C LEU A 26 -5.72 1.75 -5.20
N TYR A 27 -5.37 1.11 -6.32
CA TYR A 27 -5.18 1.81 -7.61
C TYR A 27 -6.42 2.59 -8.05
N ARG A 28 -7.61 2.00 -7.95
CA ARG A 28 -8.87 2.65 -8.32
C ARG A 28 -9.15 3.87 -7.46
N ASN A 29 -9.00 3.75 -6.14
CA ASN A 29 -9.21 4.88 -5.24
C ASN A 29 -8.16 5.98 -5.44
N MET A 30 -6.88 5.62 -5.60
CA MET A 30 -5.85 6.61 -5.94
C MET A 30 -6.23 7.42 -7.20
N ARG A 31 -6.75 6.77 -8.25
CA ARG A 31 -7.20 7.47 -9.47
C ARG A 31 -8.40 8.39 -9.27
N LEU A 32 -9.21 8.16 -8.24
CA LEU A 32 -10.35 9.03 -7.90
C LEU A 32 -9.90 10.28 -7.13
N HIS A 33 -8.86 10.15 -6.30
CA HIS A 33 -8.41 11.22 -5.39
C HIS A 33 -7.22 12.01 -5.93
N GLN A 34 -6.43 11.46 -6.84
CA GLN A 34 -5.22 12.10 -7.36
C GLN A 34 -4.86 11.66 -8.78
N THR A 35 -3.94 12.40 -9.40
CA THR A 35 -3.43 12.05 -10.73
C THR A 35 -2.39 10.94 -10.60
N VAL A 36 -2.70 9.76 -11.14
CA VAL A 36 -1.81 8.59 -11.18
C VAL A 36 -1.31 8.39 -12.61
N THR A 37 0.01 8.44 -12.79
CA THR A 37 0.66 8.32 -14.12
C THR A 37 1.36 6.97 -14.32
N PHE A 38 1.07 5.97 -13.49
CA PHE A 38 1.67 4.64 -13.54
C PHE A 38 0.58 3.56 -13.60
N SER A 39 0.95 2.34 -13.97
CA SER A 39 0.01 1.22 -14.10
C SER A 39 -0.30 0.55 -12.76
N VAL A 40 -1.37 -0.25 -12.72
CA VAL A 40 -1.67 -1.10 -11.55
C VAL A 40 -0.53 -2.10 -11.25
N ASP A 41 0.19 -2.56 -12.27
CA ASP A 41 1.34 -3.45 -12.06
C ASP A 41 2.54 -2.72 -11.46
N SER A 42 2.73 -1.45 -11.79
CA SER A 42 3.71 -0.61 -11.10
C SER A 42 3.34 -0.45 -9.62
N LEU A 43 2.05 -0.24 -9.33
CA LEU A 43 1.57 -0.17 -7.94
C LEU A 43 1.85 -1.47 -7.18
N ARG A 44 1.56 -2.64 -7.79
CA ARG A 44 1.86 -3.94 -7.18
C ARG A 44 3.33 -4.09 -6.85
N ASN A 45 4.21 -3.74 -7.79
CA ASN A 45 5.65 -3.78 -7.54
C ASN A 45 6.05 -2.86 -6.37
N TYR A 46 5.49 -1.65 -6.29
CA TYR A 46 5.76 -0.77 -5.15
C TYR A 46 5.25 -1.34 -3.84
N LEU A 47 4.08 -1.97 -3.81
CA LEU A 47 3.53 -2.59 -2.60
C LEU A 47 4.37 -3.77 -2.11
N GLU A 48 4.91 -4.58 -3.02
CA GLU A 48 5.86 -5.65 -2.67
C GLU A 48 7.16 -5.06 -2.13
N GLU A 49 7.76 -4.07 -2.81
CA GLU A 49 8.95 -3.36 -2.33
C GLU A 49 8.72 -2.74 -0.94
N PHE A 50 7.55 -2.12 -0.72
CA PHE A 50 7.19 -1.56 0.59
C PHE A 50 7.03 -2.61 1.67
N ALA A 51 6.49 -3.79 1.34
CA ALA A 51 6.36 -4.87 2.30
C ALA A 51 7.73 -5.42 2.68
N GLU A 52 8.64 -5.58 1.72
CA GLU A 52 10.04 -5.96 1.97
C GLU A 52 10.78 -4.92 2.82
N GLU A 53 10.48 -3.64 2.61
CA GLU A 53 11.05 -2.52 3.38
C GLU A 53 10.32 -2.27 4.73
N GLY A 54 9.24 -3.00 5.04
CA GLY A 54 8.46 -2.81 6.27
C GLY A 54 7.56 -1.56 6.30
N LEU A 55 7.38 -0.86 5.17
CA LEU A 55 6.58 0.36 5.05
C LEU A 55 5.07 0.09 4.92
N VAL A 56 4.70 -1.13 4.58
CA VAL A 56 3.31 -1.60 4.56
C VAL A 56 3.25 -3.03 5.09
N LEU A 57 2.10 -3.41 5.63
CA LEU A 57 1.83 -4.79 6.03
C LEU A 57 1.02 -5.48 4.93
N ARG A 58 1.44 -6.70 4.57
CA ARG A 58 0.63 -7.65 3.79
C ARG A 58 -0.34 -8.32 4.74
N VAL A 59 -1.63 -8.27 4.46
CA VAL A 59 -2.64 -8.84 5.35
C VAL A 59 -3.54 -9.84 4.63
N GLU A 60 -3.88 -10.92 5.33
CA GLU A 60 -4.82 -11.93 4.85
C GLU A 60 -6.23 -11.34 4.72
N LYS A 61 -6.98 -11.81 3.73
CA LYS A 61 -8.34 -11.29 3.49
C LYS A 61 -9.32 -11.85 4.51
N GLU A 62 -9.28 -13.15 4.77
CA GLU A 62 -10.28 -13.85 5.57
C GLU A 62 -10.32 -13.35 7.02
N PRO A 63 -9.19 -13.12 7.73
CA PRO A 63 -9.23 -12.56 9.08
C PRO A 63 -9.74 -11.11 9.15
N LEU A 64 -9.66 -10.34 8.06
CA LEU A 64 -10.18 -8.96 8.03
C LEU A 64 -11.71 -8.92 8.14
N ASP A 65 -12.43 -9.96 7.70
CA ASP A 65 -13.89 -10.04 7.87
C ASP A 65 -14.28 -10.03 9.36
N ASP A 66 -13.37 -10.48 10.24
CA ASP A 66 -13.51 -10.44 11.70
C ASP A 66 -12.82 -9.21 12.34
N GLY A 67 -12.31 -8.28 11.54
CA GLY A 67 -11.57 -7.11 12.01
C GLY A 67 -10.17 -7.42 12.56
N ARG A 68 -9.57 -8.55 12.16
CA ARG A 68 -8.23 -8.96 12.61
C ARG A 68 -7.19 -8.75 11.52
N ILE A 69 -6.06 -8.17 11.90
CA ILE A 69 -4.87 -8.07 11.04
C ILE A 69 -4.01 -9.30 11.29
N VAL A 70 -3.84 -10.11 10.25
CA VAL A 70 -2.93 -11.26 10.23
C VAL A 70 -2.04 -11.09 9.01
N GLU A 71 -0.73 -11.22 9.21
CA GLU A 71 0.24 -11.04 8.14
C GLU A 71 0.12 -12.17 7.11
N ALA A 72 0.09 -11.79 5.83
CA ALA A 72 0.02 -12.74 4.73
C ALA A 72 1.40 -13.08 4.19
N ASP A 73 1.62 -14.38 3.93
CA ASP A 73 2.85 -14.86 3.32
C ASP A 73 3.15 -14.18 1.97
N SER A 74 4.44 -14.05 1.67
CA SER A 74 4.93 -13.58 0.36
C SER A 74 4.37 -14.42 -0.80
N GLY A 75 4.13 -13.79 -1.96
CA GLY A 75 3.63 -14.49 -3.15
C GLY A 75 2.15 -14.91 -3.13
N THR A 76 1.44 -14.72 -2.02
CA THR A 76 -0.01 -14.91 -1.94
C THR A 76 -0.77 -13.62 -2.29
N ARG A 77 -2.07 -13.73 -2.53
CA ARG A 77 -2.94 -12.56 -2.70
C ARG A 77 -3.16 -11.90 -1.34
N ALA A 78 -2.61 -10.72 -1.15
CA ALA A 78 -2.74 -9.96 0.08
C ALA A 78 -3.52 -8.65 -0.12
N TYR A 79 -4.06 -8.15 0.98
CA TYR A 79 -4.43 -6.75 1.14
C TYR A 79 -3.24 -6.01 1.74
N TYR A 80 -3.23 -4.70 1.60
CA TYR A 80 -2.14 -3.86 2.08
C TYR A 80 -2.69 -2.75 2.96
N VAL A 81 -2.00 -2.51 4.07
CA VAL A 81 -2.25 -1.39 4.98
C VAL A 81 -0.91 -0.74 5.32
N ILE A 82 -0.88 0.57 5.49
CA ILE A 82 0.34 1.28 5.87
C ILE A 82 0.79 0.86 7.27
N SER A 83 2.08 0.62 7.47
CA SER A 83 2.68 0.38 8.79
C SER A 83 2.96 1.71 9.50
N ASP A 84 3.42 1.65 10.74
CA ASP A 84 3.87 2.85 11.45
C ASP A 84 5.19 3.37 10.84
N GLU A 85 6.12 2.48 10.48
CA GLU A 85 7.36 2.83 9.76
C GLU A 85 7.07 3.52 8.42
N GLY A 86 6.04 3.07 7.69
CA GLY A 86 5.59 3.71 6.45
C GLY A 86 5.03 5.12 6.65
N ARG A 87 4.43 5.39 7.81
CA ARG A 87 3.93 6.72 8.17
C ARG A 87 5.07 7.67 8.53
N GLU A 88 6.05 7.17 9.28
CA GLU A 88 7.26 7.90 9.71
C GLU A 88 8.17 8.23 8.52
N TYR A 89 8.32 7.30 7.57
CA TYR A 89 9.10 7.52 6.33
C TYR A 89 8.67 8.78 5.55
N LEU A 90 7.41 9.18 5.67
CA LEU A 90 6.88 10.38 5.00
C LEU A 90 7.11 11.67 5.79
N ASP A 91 7.34 11.60 7.10
CA ASP A 91 7.56 12.77 7.95
C ASP A 91 9.05 13.16 8.00
N ASP A 92 9.96 12.22 7.71
CA ASP A 92 11.42 12.41 7.68
C ASP A 92 11.99 12.86 6.31
N GLY A 93 11.13 13.12 5.31
CA GLY A 93 11.53 13.46 3.93
C GLY A 93 10.99 14.80 3.44
#